data_AF-A0AAX6FED3-F1
#
_entry.id   AF-A0AAX6FED3-F1
#
_cell.length_a   1.000
_cell.length_b   1.000
_cell.length_c   1.000
_cell.angle_alpha   90.00
_cell.angle_beta   90.00
_cell.angle_gamma   90.00
#
_symmetry.space_group_name_H-M   'P 1'
#
loop_
_entity.id
_entity.type
_entity.pdbx_description
1 polymer ?
#
loop_
_entity_poly.entity_id
_entity_poly.type
_entity_poly.pdbx_seq_one_letter_code
_entity_poly.pdbx_strand_id
1 'polypeptide(L)'
;MPTVSVKWQKEVFPAVEIDTSQPPFVFKCQLFDLTGVPPERQKIMLKGGLLKDDTDWSTLGVKEGQKLMMMGTVDEIVKAPEKGPIFMEDLPEEEQVVALGHSAGLFNLGNTCYMNSTLQCLHSVPELKSALLNYTSSGRSNELDQYSHLLTVATRDLFSELDRNARPVAPLQFLSVLRKKYPQFAQQQNGVYMQQDAEECWTQLMYTLSQSLGSSESSEISASVKRLFGVDLVSRIHCAESGEESSETESVYALKCHISQDVNHLHEGLKHGLKSELEKVSPSLGRSAVYSKESRISDLPRQIFNCPVCSLFLEKGVQTEGKDFAENRLSTGVGRL
;
A
#
# COMPACT_ATOMS: atom_id res chain seq x y z
N MET A 1 1.07 -77.46 14.14
CA MET A 1 1.12 -76.16 13.45
C MET A 1 2.21 -76.24 12.41
N PRO A 2 1.93 -76.10 11.11
CA PRO A 2 2.99 -76.08 10.10
C PRO A 2 3.88 -74.85 10.29
N THR A 3 5.20 -75.05 10.30
CA THR A 3 6.17 -73.96 10.34
C THR A 3 6.55 -73.55 8.91
N VAL A 4 6.60 -72.26 8.62
CA VAL A 4 6.95 -71.72 7.29
C VAL A 4 8.10 -70.72 7.39
N SER A 5 8.78 -70.51 6.27
CA SER A 5 9.82 -69.48 6.17
C SER A 5 9.30 -68.28 5.40
N VAL A 6 9.25 -67.10 6.03
CA VAL A 6 8.76 -65.86 5.38
C VAL A 6 9.95 -65.01 4.97
N LYS A 7 10.04 -64.65 3.69
CA LYS A 7 11.04 -63.72 3.18
C LYS A 7 10.38 -62.36 2.92
N TRP A 8 10.89 -61.33 3.58
CA TRP A 8 10.51 -59.94 3.36
C TRP A 8 11.77 -59.15 3.00
N GLN A 9 11.78 -58.54 1.81
CA GLN A 9 12.96 -57.88 1.23
C GLN A 9 14.24 -58.74 1.30
N LYS A 10 15.21 -58.36 2.14
CA LYS A 10 16.49 -59.06 2.35
C LYS A 10 16.48 -59.98 3.58
N GLU A 11 15.46 -59.89 4.43
CA GLU A 11 15.35 -60.67 5.66
C GLU A 11 14.53 -61.95 5.43
N VAL A 12 14.94 -63.03 6.10
CA VAL A 12 14.29 -64.34 6.04
C VAL A 12 14.02 -64.79 7.47
N PHE A 13 12.75 -65.01 7.79
CA PHE A 13 12.28 -65.53 9.07
C PHE A 13 12.06 -67.05 8.90
N PRO A 14 12.94 -67.92 9.42
CA PRO A 14 12.97 -69.34 9.03
C PRO A 14 12.00 -70.27 9.79
N ALA A 15 11.22 -69.77 10.75
CA ALA A 15 10.32 -70.60 11.56
C ALA A 15 9.08 -69.83 12.08
N VAL A 16 8.23 -69.35 11.17
CA VAL A 16 6.95 -68.73 11.56
C VAL A 16 5.88 -69.82 11.62
N GLU A 17 5.25 -70.00 12.78
CA GLU A 17 4.18 -70.97 12.96
C GLU A 17 2.87 -70.46 12.35
N ILE A 18 2.20 -71.28 11.55
CA ILE A 18 0.84 -71.00 11.07
C ILE A 18 -0.15 -71.82 11.89
N ASP A 19 -1.12 -71.15 12.49
CA ASP A 19 -2.30 -71.79 13.06
C ASP A 19 -3.41 -71.86 12.01
N THR A 20 -3.64 -73.05 11.44
CA THR A 20 -4.66 -73.29 10.43
C THR A 20 -6.09 -73.29 10.99
N SER A 21 -6.26 -73.20 12.31
CA SER A 21 -7.58 -73.06 12.95
C SER A 21 -8.07 -71.61 13.04
N GLN A 22 -7.19 -70.64 12.80
CA GLN A 22 -7.46 -69.21 12.90
C GLN A 22 -7.49 -68.54 11.52
N PRO A 23 -8.18 -67.39 11.36
CA PRO A 23 -8.26 -66.73 10.07
C PRO A 23 -6.88 -66.20 9.61
N PRO A 24 -6.63 -66.12 8.29
CA PRO A 24 -5.40 -65.57 7.69
C PRO A 24 -4.97 -64.20 8.19
N PHE A 25 -5.91 -63.41 8.70
CA PHE A 25 -5.67 -62.12 9.32
C PHE A 25 -4.74 -62.21 10.54
N VAL A 26 -4.87 -63.24 11.38
CA VAL A 26 -4.03 -63.39 12.58
C VAL A 26 -2.57 -63.62 12.20
N PHE A 27 -2.33 -64.38 11.12
CA PHE A 27 -1.00 -64.58 10.57
C PHE A 27 -0.40 -63.27 10.04
N LYS A 28 -1.21 -62.38 9.44
CA LYS A 28 -0.76 -61.04 9.05
C LYS A 28 -0.41 -60.16 10.25
N CYS A 29 -1.16 -60.24 11.35
CA CYS A 29 -0.84 -59.53 12.59
C CYS A 29 0.49 -60.02 13.19
N GLN A 30 0.73 -61.34 13.22
CA GLN A 30 2.00 -61.89 13.66
C GLN A 30 3.18 -61.44 12.78
N LEU A 31 2.95 -61.26 11.48
CA LEU A 31 3.94 -60.69 10.57
C LEU A 31 4.12 -59.18 10.74
N PHE A 32 3.10 -58.45 11.21
CA PHE A 32 3.23 -57.04 11.58
C PHE A 32 4.16 -56.88 12.77
N ASP A 33 4.02 -57.73 13.80
CA ASP A 33 4.92 -57.71 14.97
C ASP A 33 6.39 -57.98 14.58
N LEU A 34 6.63 -58.74 13.51
CA LEU A 34 7.98 -59.08 13.04
C LEU A 34 8.55 -58.08 12.01
N THR A 35 7.70 -57.44 11.19
CA THR A 35 8.16 -56.61 10.04
C THR A 35 7.78 -55.14 10.13
N GLY A 36 6.89 -54.77 11.05
CA GLY A 36 6.35 -53.41 11.19
C GLY A 36 5.43 -52.97 10.04
N VAL A 37 5.11 -53.85 9.08
CA VAL A 37 4.21 -53.53 7.96
C VAL A 37 2.76 -53.81 8.35
N PRO A 38 1.84 -52.81 8.32
CA PRO A 38 0.46 -53.01 8.74
C PRO A 38 -0.26 -54.15 7.98
N PRO A 39 -1.10 -55.00 8.63
CA PRO A 39 -1.76 -56.16 8.02
C PRO A 39 -2.49 -55.87 6.69
N GLU A 40 -3.08 -54.69 6.55
CA GLU A 40 -3.80 -54.24 5.34
C GLU A 40 -2.88 -54.06 4.12
N ARG A 41 -1.59 -53.79 4.35
CA ARG A 41 -0.59 -53.53 3.31
C ARG A 41 0.34 -54.73 3.09
N GLN A 42 0.09 -55.85 3.76
CA GLN A 42 0.87 -57.08 3.58
C GLN A 42 0.31 -57.90 2.41
N LYS A 43 1.10 -57.98 1.34
CA LYS A 43 0.82 -58.87 0.22
C LYS A 43 1.66 -60.14 0.37
N ILE A 44 1.03 -61.22 0.84
CA ILE A 44 1.68 -62.52 1.04
C ILE A 44 1.40 -63.42 -0.15
N MET A 45 2.45 -63.82 -0.85
CA MET A 45 2.37 -64.71 -2.00
C MET A 45 2.77 -66.14 -1.63
N LEU A 46 1.89 -67.10 -1.89
CA LEU A 46 2.12 -68.53 -1.81
C LEU A 46 2.36 -69.10 -3.23
N LYS A 47 3.03 -70.27 -3.35
CA LYS A 47 3.25 -71.00 -4.62
C LYS A 47 1.95 -71.62 -5.21
N GLY A 48 0.86 -70.87 -5.18
CA GLY A 48 -0.48 -71.31 -5.60
C GLY A 48 -1.55 -70.22 -5.53
N GLY A 49 -1.23 -69.01 -5.05
CA GLY A 49 -2.22 -67.92 -4.97
C GLY A 49 -1.80 -66.80 -4.02
N LEU A 50 -2.61 -65.73 -4.02
CA LEU A 50 -2.51 -64.64 -3.08
C LEU A 50 -3.33 -64.95 -1.83
N LEU A 51 -2.76 -64.80 -0.63
CA LEU A 51 -3.51 -64.92 0.62
C LEU A 51 -4.43 -63.70 0.77
N LYS A 52 -5.74 -63.88 0.55
CA LYS A 52 -6.76 -62.88 0.90
C LYS A 52 -7.26 -63.15 2.32
N ASP A 53 -7.81 -62.11 2.96
CA ASP A 53 -8.22 -62.16 4.37
C ASP A 53 -9.30 -63.23 4.67
N ASP A 54 -10.11 -63.59 3.67
CA ASP A 54 -11.23 -64.55 3.80
C ASP A 54 -10.95 -65.94 3.20
N THR A 55 -9.68 -66.31 2.94
CA THR A 55 -9.37 -67.59 2.26
C THR A 55 -9.12 -68.74 3.24
N ASP A 56 -9.82 -69.87 3.07
CA ASP A 56 -9.60 -71.07 3.88
C ASP A 56 -8.22 -71.71 3.61
N TRP A 57 -7.44 -71.95 4.67
CA TRP A 57 -6.09 -72.54 4.61
C TRP A 57 -6.03 -73.90 3.90
N SER A 58 -7.14 -74.64 3.88
CA SER A 58 -7.27 -75.95 3.22
C SER A 58 -7.15 -75.87 1.69
N THR A 59 -7.54 -74.74 1.08
CA THR A 59 -7.44 -74.52 -0.37
C THR A 59 -6.02 -74.15 -0.82
N LEU A 60 -5.19 -73.67 0.11
CA LEU A 60 -3.85 -73.14 -0.18
C LEU A 60 -2.73 -74.17 0.03
N GLY A 61 -3.04 -75.37 0.55
CA GLY A 61 -2.14 -76.52 0.56
C GLY A 61 -0.77 -76.25 1.20
N VAL A 62 -0.74 -75.54 2.34
CA VAL A 62 0.50 -75.14 3.02
C VAL A 62 1.27 -76.36 3.52
N LYS A 63 2.50 -76.53 3.04
CA LYS A 63 3.41 -77.61 3.49
C LYS A 63 4.39 -77.09 4.54
N GLU A 64 4.79 -77.98 5.44
CA GLU A 64 5.83 -77.72 6.45
C GLU A 64 7.16 -77.33 5.76
N GLY A 65 7.74 -76.21 6.17
CA GLY A 65 8.97 -75.63 5.60
C GLY A 65 8.78 -74.80 4.32
N GLN A 66 7.54 -74.48 3.91
CA GLN A 66 7.30 -73.70 2.70
C GLN A 66 7.81 -72.25 2.81
N LYS A 67 8.46 -71.76 1.75
CA LYS A 67 8.90 -70.36 1.65
C LYS A 67 7.77 -69.46 1.14
N LEU A 68 7.40 -68.45 1.93
CA LEU A 68 6.43 -67.40 1.61
C LEU A 68 7.16 -66.10 1.29
N MET A 69 6.68 -65.37 0.27
CA MET A 69 7.22 -64.06 -0.07
C MET A 69 6.24 -62.98 0.39
N MET A 70 6.69 -62.11 1.27
CA MET A 70 5.93 -60.97 1.76
C MET A 70 6.41 -59.69 1.07
N MET A 71 5.47 -58.89 0.58
CA MET A 71 5.73 -57.55 0.04
C MET A 71 4.87 -56.53 0.79
N GLY A 72 5.51 -55.46 1.23
CA GLY A 72 4.86 -54.33 1.88
C GLY A 72 5.91 -53.29 2.30
N THR A 73 5.52 -52.03 2.28
CA THR A 73 6.36 -50.86 2.62
C THR A 73 5.89 -50.27 3.95
N VAL A 74 6.84 -49.82 4.77
CA VAL A 74 6.61 -49.33 6.14
C VAL A 74 6.13 -47.87 6.16
N ASP A 75 6.48 -47.06 5.16
CA ASP A 75 6.24 -45.61 5.22
C ASP A 75 4.83 -45.17 4.79
N GLU A 76 4.24 -44.26 5.58
CA GLU A 76 3.14 -43.41 5.14
C GLU A 76 3.63 -42.47 4.03
N ILE A 77 3.08 -42.62 2.83
CA ILE A 77 3.24 -41.61 1.79
C ILE A 77 2.47 -40.38 2.28
N VAL A 78 3.17 -39.35 2.73
CA VAL A 78 2.62 -38.02 2.99
C VAL A 78 1.82 -37.63 1.75
N LYS A 79 0.49 -37.54 1.88
CA LYS A 79 -0.36 -37.01 0.81
C LYS A 79 0.15 -35.62 0.48
N ALA A 80 0.61 -35.42 -0.75
CA ALA A 80 0.91 -34.10 -1.26
C ALA A 80 -0.31 -33.19 -1.04
N PRO A 81 -0.13 -31.93 -0.63
CA PRO A 81 -1.23 -31.00 -0.45
C PRO A 81 -2.09 -30.94 -1.73
N GLU A 82 -3.40 -31.19 -1.60
CA GLU A 82 -4.34 -31.31 -2.73
C GLU A 82 -4.49 -30.03 -3.55
N LYS A 83 -3.94 -28.90 -3.06
CA LYS A 83 -3.91 -27.63 -3.77
C LYS A 83 -2.46 -27.33 -4.14
N GLY A 84 -2.16 -27.35 -5.45
CA GLY A 84 -0.91 -26.83 -5.98
C GLY A 84 -0.72 -25.36 -5.61
N PRO A 85 0.49 -24.80 -5.73
CA PRO A 85 0.71 -23.39 -5.48
C PRO A 85 -0.19 -22.56 -6.40
N ILE A 86 -1.08 -21.77 -5.81
CA ILE A 86 -1.92 -20.81 -6.53
C ILE A 86 -1.00 -19.64 -6.87
N PHE A 87 -0.79 -19.41 -8.16
CA PHE A 87 -0.01 -18.27 -8.65
C PHE A 87 -0.84 -17.00 -8.52
N MET A 88 -0.18 -15.84 -8.29
CA MET A 88 -0.89 -14.58 -8.11
C MET A 88 -1.71 -14.20 -9.35
N GLU A 89 -1.26 -14.63 -10.53
CA GLU A 89 -1.91 -14.42 -11.82
C GLU A 89 -3.24 -15.18 -11.96
N ASP A 90 -3.47 -16.20 -11.13
CA ASP A 90 -4.70 -17.02 -11.15
C ASP A 90 -5.76 -16.53 -10.13
N LEU A 91 -5.42 -15.55 -9.29
CA LEU A 91 -6.38 -14.88 -8.40
C LEU A 91 -7.30 -13.96 -9.22
N PRO A 92 -8.56 -13.73 -8.82
CA PRO A 92 -9.36 -12.68 -9.43
C PRO A 92 -8.64 -11.32 -9.29
N GLU A 93 -8.73 -10.43 -10.30
CA GLU A 93 -8.06 -9.11 -10.32
C GLU A 93 -8.23 -8.33 -9.01
N GLU A 94 -9.37 -8.48 -8.35
CA GLU A 94 -9.70 -7.86 -7.08
C GLU A 94 -8.79 -8.33 -5.92
N GLU A 95 -8.46 -9.61 -5.89
CA GLU A 95 -7.54 -10.20 -4.91
C GLU A 95 -6.08 -9.96 -5.29
N GLN A 96 -5.77 -9.81 -6.58
CA GLN A 96 -4.44 -9.39 -7.06
C GLN A 96 -4.11 -7.96 -6.63
N VAL A 97 -5.04 -7.03 -6.78
CA VAL A 97 -4.88 -5.61 -6.41
C VAL A 97 -4.66 -5.48 -4.89
N VAL A 98 -5.41 -6.24 -4.10
CA VAL A 98 -5.24 -6.29 -2.63
C VAL A 98 -3.91 -6.95 -2.24
N ALA A 99 -3.49 -8.02 -2.93
CA ALA A 99 -2.21 -8.69 -2.70
C ALA A 99 -0.99 -7.83 -3.09
N LEU A 100 -1.14 -6.95 -4.10
CA LEU A 100 -0.15 -5.97 -4.55
C LEU A 100 -0.12 -4.69 -3.69
N GLY A 101 -1.07 -4.53 -2.76
CA GLY A 101 -1.18 -3.32 -1.93
C GLY A 101 -1.58 -2.07 -2.72
N HIS A 102 -2.16 -2.23 -3.91
CA HIS A 102 -2.61 -1.11 -4.74
C HIS A 102 -4.00 -0.63 -4.27
N SER A 103 -4.12 0.65 -3.93
CA SER A 103 -5.41 1.29 -3.66
C SER A 103 -6.21 1.49 -4.96
N ALA A 104 -7.54 1.55 -4.87
CA ALA A 104 -8.37 1.89 -6.02
C ALA A 104 -7.94 3.20 -6.71
N GLY A 105 -8.15 3.25 -8.03
CA GLY A 105 -8.00 4.46 -8.81
C GLY A 105 -9.19 5.44 -8.64
N LEU A 106 -9.07 6.63 -9.21
CA LEU A 106 -10.17 7.60 -9.31
C LEU A 106 -10.60 7.80 -10.76
N PHE A 107 -11.91 7.76 -11.03
CA PHE A 107 -12.43 8.11 -12.35
C PHE A 107 -12.20 9.59 -12.66
N ASN A 108 -11.77 9.88 -13.89
CA ASN A 108 -11.68 11.25 -14.39
C ASN A 108 -13.07 11.71 -14.85
N LEU A 109 -13.59 12.77 -14.23
CA LEU A 109 -14.92 13.34 -14.47
C LEU A 109 -14.87 14.59 -15.37
N GLY A 110 -13.92 14.60 -16.32
CA GLY A 110 -13.67 15.70 -17.23
C GLY A 110 -12.74 16.75 -16.64
N ASN A 111 -11.50 16.82 -17.13
CA ASN A 111 -10.47 17.76 -16.69
C ASN A 111 -10.18 17.74 -15.17
N THR A 112 -10.46 16.63 -14.48
CA THR A 112 -10.28 16.48 -13.02
C THR A 112 -9.02 15.73 -12.61
N CYS A 113 -8.09 15.49 -13.53
CA CYS A 113 -6.84 14.78 -13.22
C CYS A 113 -6.00 15.49 -12.15
N TYR A 114 -5.99 16.84 -12.13
CA TYR A 114 -5.31 17.62 -11.09
C TYR A 114 -5.80 17.26 -9.68
N MET A 115 -7.11 17.09 -9.52
CA MET A 115 -7.77 16.72 -8.27
C MET A 115 -7.49 15.26 -7.92
N ASN A 116 -7.60 14.35 -8.89
CA ASN A 116 -7.37 12.93 -8.67
C ASN A 116 -5.93 12.67 -8.18
N SER A 117 -4.93 13.29 -8.82
CA SER A 117 -3.53 13.18 -8.39
C SER A 117 -3.32 13.75 -6.99
N THR A 118 -3.89 14.91 -6.69
CA THR A 118 -3.81 15.55 -5.36
C THR A 118 -4.40 14.65 -4.27
N LEU A 119 -5.57 14.06 -4.51
CA LEU A 119 -6.23 13.16 -3.58
C LEU A 119 -5.47 11.86 -3.36
N GLN A 120 -4.90 11.27 -4.41
CA GLN A 120 -4.09 10.06 -4.29
C GLN A 120 -2.78 10.32 -3.52
N CYS A 121 -2.15 11.48 -3.71
CA CYS A 121 -1.00 11.90 -2.90
C CYS A 121 -1.37 11.98 -1.41
N LEU A 122 -2.51 12.59 -1.08
CA LEU A 122 -2.97 12.70 0.31
C LEU A 122 -3.43 11.36 0.90
N HIS A 123 -4.03 10.49 0.10
CA HIS A 123 -4.49 9.16 0.52
C HIS A 123 -3.32 8.26 0.92
N SER A 124 -2.14 8.47 0.34
CA SER A 124 -0.92 7.71 0.67
C SER A 124 -0.43 7.90 2.10
N VAL A 125 -0.93 8.91 2.85
CA VAL A 125 -0.47 9.25 4.20
C VAL A 125 -1.37 8.62 5.28
N PRO A 126 -0.96 7.52 5.95
CA PRO A 126 -1.82 6.76 6.86
C PRO A 126 -2.25 7.57 8.10
N GLU A 127 -1.40 8.46 8.59
CA GLU A 127 -1.69 9.31 9.74
C GLU A 127 -2.79 10.35 9.41
N LEU A 128 -2.80 10.86 8.18
CA LEU A 128 -3.88 11.74 7.71
C LEU A 128 -5.20 10.95 7.62
N LYS A 129 -5.17 9.73 7.08
CA LYS A 129 -6.35 8.85 7.05
C LYS A 129 -6.90 8.60 8.45
N SER A 130 -6.01 8.30 9.40
CA SER A 130 -6.38 8.08 10.81
C SER A 130 -7.01 9.32 11.43
N ALA A 131 -6.45 10.51 11.19
CA ALA A 131 -7.02 11.78 11.65
C ALA A 131 -8.41 12.05 11.04
N LEU A 132 -8.60 11.76 9.75
CA LEU A 132 -9.87 11.91 9.06
C LEU A 132 -10.93 10.93 9.59
N LEU A 133 -10.58 9.69 9.90
CA LEU A 133 -11.50 8.70 10.46
C LEU A 133 -12.02 9.10 11.86
N ASN A 134 -11.18 9.77 12.65
CA ASN A 134 -11.55 10.29 13.96
C ASN A 134 -12.39 11.58 13.89
N TYR A 135 -12.50 12.22 12.71
CA TYR A 135 -13.31 13.41 12.53
C TYR A 135 -14.80 13.06 12.52
N THR A 136 -15.50 13.44 13.59
CA THR A 136 -16.93 13.15 13.75
C THR A 136 -17.80 14.16 13.00
N SER A 137 -18.86 13.67 12.33
CA SER A 137 -19.82 14.51 11.62
C SER A 137 -20.67 15.41 12.54
N SER A 138 -20.63 15.13 13.85
CA SER A 138 -21.25 15.93 14.91
C SER A 138 -20.37 17.09 15.40
N GLY A 139 -19.07 17.06 15.08
CA GLY A 139 -18.08 18.07 15.45
C GLY A 139 -18.13 19.32 14.58
N ARG A 140 -19.32 19.87 14.31
CA ARG A 140 -19.41 21.28 13.88
C ARG A 140 -18.92 22.11 15.06
N SER A 141 -17.64 22.48 15.08
CA SER A 141 -17.23 23.62 15.89
C SER A 141 -17.98 24.84 15.34
N ASN A 142 -18.52 25.67 16.22
CA ASN A 142 -19.32 26.84 15.83
C ASN A 142 -18.52 27.88 14.99
N GLU A 143 -17.19 27.69 14.87
CA GLU A 143 -16.27 28.55 14.11
C GLU A 143 -15.96 28.07 12.69
N LEU A 144 -16.22 26.80 12.34
CA LEU A 144 -15.92 26.28 11.01
C LEU A 144 -17.03 26.58 10.01
N ASP A 145 -16.64 27.01 8.81
CA ASP A 145 -17.60 27.20 7.73
C ASP A 145 -18.22 25.85 7.29
N GLN A 146 -19.50 25.90 6.89
CA GLN A 146 -20.26 24.69 6.55
C GLN A 146 -19.61 23.88 5.42
N TYR A 147 -19.00 24.55 4.45
CA TYR A 147 -18.41 23.87 3.30
C TYR A 147 -17.05 23.24 3.62
N SER A 148 -16.27 23.80 4.56
CA SER A 148 -15.08 23.18 5.14
C SER A 148 -15.43 21.86 5.81
N HIS A 149 -16.44 21.87 6.67
CA HIS A 149 -16.89 20.65 7.34
C HIS A 149 -17.32 19.59 6.32
N LEU A 150 -18.16 19.97 5.34
CA LEU A 150 -18.62 19.06 4.30
C LEU A 150 -17.47 18.52 3.44
N LEU A 151 -16.47 19.35 3.11
CA LEU A 151 -15.33 18.94 2.31
C LEU A 151 -14.45 17.95 3.06
N THR A 152 -14.21 18.18 4.35
CA THR A 152 -13.47 17.26 5.22
C THR A 152 -14.19 15.92 5.37
N VAL A 153 -15.51 15.93 5.57
CA VAL A 153 -16.34 14.71 5.60
C VAL A 153 -16.27 13.98 4.25
N ALA A 154 -16.44 14.69 3.13
CA ALA A 154 -16.35 14.08 1.80
C ALA A 154 -14.96 13.48 1.52
N THR A 155 -13.90 14.10 2.03
CA THR A 155 -12.53 13.58 1.92
C THR A 155 -12.37 12.27 2.71
N ARG A 156 -12.84 12.24 3.96
CA ARG A 156 -12.84 11.03 4.81
C ARG A 156 -13.59 9.88 4.14
N ASP A 157 -14.79 10.16 3.65
CA ASP A 157 -15.67 9.14 3.06
C ASP A 157 -15.05 8.60 1.76
N LEU A 158 -14.48 9.48 0.92
CA LEU A 158 -13.78 9.08 -0.29
C LEU A 158 -12.54 8.21 0.00
N PHE A 159 -11.74 8.57 1.01
CA PHE A 159 -10.58 7.77 1.40
C PHE A 159 -11.00 6.38 1.92
N SER A 160 -12.09 6.33 2.68
CA SER A 160 -12.67 5.06 3.14
C SER A 160 -13.19 4.21 1.98
N GLU A 161 -13.73 4.84 0.94
CA GLU A 161 -14.19 4.17 -0.27
C GLU A 161 -13.03 3.63 -1.11
N LEU A 162 -11.93 4.38 -1.20
CA LEU A 162 -10.69 3.95 -1.88
C LEU A 162 -10.01 2.77 -1.19
N ASP A 163 -10.07 2.70 0.14
CA ASP A 163 -9.50 1.60 0.92
C ASP A 163 -10.36 0.32 0.86
N ARG A 164 -11.67 0.44 0.57
CA ARG A 164 -12.60 -0.70 0.55
C ARG A 164 -12.79 -1.33 -0.83
N ASN A 165 -12.57 -0.55 -1.88
CA ASN A 165 -12.82 -0.99 -3.25
C ASN A 165 -11.51 -1.35 -3.94
N ALA A 166 -11.53 -2.41 -4.75
CA ALA A 166 -10.45 -2.70 -5.71
C ALA A 166 -10.65 -1.96 -7.05
N ARG A 167 -11.89 -1.56 -7.35
CA ARG A 167 -12.26 -0.89 -8.61
C ARG A 167 -12.18 0.63 -8.48
N PRO A 168 -11.96 1.37 -9.59
CA PRO A 168 -11.91 2.82 -9.55
C PRO A 168 -13.19 3.44 -8.97
N VAL A 169 -13.01 4.48 -8.15
CA VAL A 169 -14.08 5.20 -7.46
C VAL A 169 -14.37 6.53 -8.16
N ALA A 170 -15.64 6.92 -8.26
CA ALA A 170 -16.03 8.20 -8.85
C ALA A 170 -16.21 9.27 -7.75
N PRO A 171 -15.34 10.30 -7.66
CA PRO A 171 -15.36 11.28 -6.57
C PRO A 171 -16.44 12.37 -6.74
N LEU A 172 -17.68 11.98 -7.06
CA LEU A 172 -18.78 12.91 -7.40
C LEU A 172 -19.16 13.83 -6.24
N GLN A 173 -19.32 13.26 -5.04
CA GLN A 173 -19.70 14.02 -3.85
C GLN A 173 -18.60 15.01 -3.46
N PHE A 174 -17.35 14.54 -3.41
CA PHE A 174 -16.18 15.37 -3.13
C PHE A 174 -16.08 16.53 -4.13
N LEU A 175 -16.13 16.25 -5.44
CA LEU A 175 -16.02 17.26 -6.48
C LEU A 175 -17.14 18.32 -6.40
N SER A 176 -18.37 17.90 -6.09
CA SER A 176 -19.50 18.82 -5.91
C SER A 176 -19.25 19.78 -4.75
N VAL A 177 -18.77 19.28 -3.62
CA VAL A 177 -18.47 20.10 -2.44
C VAL A 177 -17.26 21.00 -2.68
N LEU A 178 -16.21 20.49 -3.31
CA LEU A 178 -15.01 21.25 -3.67
C LEU A 178 -15.39 22.49 -4.49
N ARG A 179 -16.19 22.32 -5.54
CA ARG A 179 -16.65 23.41 -6.41
C ARG A 179 -17.53 24.44 -5.71
N LYS A 180 -18.31 24.02 -4.70
CA LYS A 180 -19.13 24.93 -3.89
C LYS A 180 -18.28 25.74 -2.92
N LYS A 181 -17.28 25.11 -2.32
CA LYS A 181 -16.36 25.79 -1.40
C LYS A 181 -15.42 26.75 -2.13
N TYR A 182 -14.94 26.32 -3.29
CA TYR A 182 -13.92 26.97 -4.09
C TYR A 182 -14.43 27.12 -5.54
N PRO A 183 -15.17 28.20 -5.83
CA PRO A 183 -15.80 28.43 -7.13
C PRO A 183 -14.82 28.48 -8.31
N GLN A 184 -13.52 28.70 -8.09
CA GLN A 184 -12.51 28.61 -9.14
C GLN A 184 -12.50 27.23 -9.81
N PHE A 185 -12.74 26.15 -9.07
CA PHE A 185 -12.82 24.80 -9.62
C PHE A 185 -14.14 24.52 -10.39
N ALA A 186 -15.07 25.47 -10.35
CA ALA A 186 -16.34 25.44 -11.06
C ALA A 186 -16.33 26.25 -12.37
N GLN A 187 -15.20 26.89 -12.71
CA GLN A 187 -15.07 27.65 -13.96
C GLN A 187 -15.30 26.75 -15.18
N GLN A 188 -16.06 27.26 -16.15
CA GLN A 188 -16.44 26.55 -17.35
C GLN A 188 -16.01 27.33 -18.60
N GLN A 189 -15.54 26.61 -19.60
CA GLN A 189 -15.30 27.11 -20.95
C GLN A 189 -16.16 26.29 -21.90
N ASN A 190 -17.01 26.96 -22.68
CA ASN A 190 -17.95 26.32 -23.62
C ASN A 190 -18.84 25.23 -22.99
N GLY A 191 -19.28 25.44 -21.74
CA GLY A 191 -20.13 24.49 -21.01
C GLY A 191 -19.41 23.27 -20.43
N VAL A 192 -18.08 23.20 -20.54
CA VAL A 192 -17.24 22.15 -19.95
C VAL A 192 -16.39 22.73 -18.84
N TYR A 193 -16.26 22.01 -17.72
CA TYR A 193 -15.38 22.44 -16.62
C TYR A 193 -13.92 22.51 -17.08
N MET A 194 -13.25 23.60 -16.70
CA MET A 194 -11.85 23.82 -17.04
C MET A 194 -10.92 22.97 -16.18
N GLN A 195 -9.77 22.61 -16.73
CA GLN A 195 -8.66 22.08 -15.94
C GLN A 195 -8.10 23.18 -15.05
N GLN A 196 -7.71 22.82 -13.83
CA GLN A 196 -7.22 23.75 -12.82
C GLN A 196 -5.85 23.28 -12.32
N ASP A 197 -5.20 24.14 -11.53
CA ASP A 197 -3.89 23.85 -10.98
C ASP A 197 -3.97 22.83 -9.83
N ALA A 198 -3.08 21.84 -9.84
CA ALA A 198 -2.95 20.86 -8.77
C ALA A 198 -2.33 21.46 -7.51
N GLU A 199 -1.42 22.44 -7.64
CA GLU A 199 -0.85 23.18 -6.52
C GLU A 199 -1.93 23.95 -5.77
N GLU A 200 -2.84 24.61 -6.51
CA GLU A 200 -3.95 25.32 -5.90
C GLU A 200 -4.90 24.34 -5.21
N CYS A 201 -5.22 23.21 -5.85
CA CYS A 201 -6.05 22.16 -5.25
C CYS A 201 -5.45 21.62 -3.95
N TRP A 202 -4.14 21.33 -3.94
CA TRP A 202 -3.40 20.90 -2.76
C TRP A 202 -3.47 21.93 -1.64
N THR A 203 -3.14 23.18 -1.96
CA THR A 203 -3.08 24.28 -0.97
C THR A 203 -4.44 24.51 -0.33
N GLN A 204 -5.51 24.54 -1.13
CA GLN A 204 -6.88 24.72 -0.63
C GLN A 204 -7.35 23.53 0.22
N LEU A 205 -6.99 22.31 -0.15
CA LEU A 205 -7.29 21.13 0.66
C LEU A 205 -6.52 21.14 1.97
N MET A 206 -5.21 21.42 1.96
CA MET A 206 -4.41 21.55 3.18
C MET A 206 -4.93 22.64 4.11
N TYR A 207 -5.30 23.80 3.56
CA TYR A 207 -5.92 24.87 4.35
C TYR A 207 -7.25 24.40 4.99
N THR A 208 -8.10 23.70 4.24
CA THR A 208 -9.37 23.16 4.75
C THR A 208 -9.18 22.12 5.85
N LEU A 209 -8.31 21.15 5.60
CA LEU A 209 -8.05 20.04 6.52
C LEU A 209 -7.35 20.53 7.78
N SER A 210 -6.40 21.48 7.65
CA SER A 210 -5.73 22.07 8.81
C SER A 210 -6.69 22.81 9.75
N GLN A 211 -7.68 23.55 9.21
CA GLN A 211 -8.72 24.17 10.04
C GLN A 211 -9.66 23.14 10.65
N SER A 212 -10.12 22.19 9.84
CA SER A 212 -11.16 21.23 10.27
C SER A 212 -10.64 20.24 11.31
N LEU A 213 -9.43 19.73 11.11
CA LEU A 213 -8.75 18.86 12.07
C LEU A 213 -8.10 19.67 13.20
N GLY A 214 -7.92 20.97 12.98
CA GLY A 214 -7.43 22.00 13.91
C GLY A 214 -8.37 22.37 15.06
N SER A 215 -9.68 22.27 14.85
CA SER A 215 -10.68 22.79 15.79
C SER A 215 -11.17 21.78 16.83
N SER A 216 -10.65 20.55 16.81
CA SER A 216 -10.97 19.56 17.84
C SER A 216 -10.19 19.92 19.11
N GLU A 217 -10.88 20.25 20.20
CA GLU A 217 -10.33 20.66 21.52
C GLU A 217 -9.34 19.67 22.16
N SER A 218 -9.06 18.53 21.52
CA SER A 218 -7.91 17.71 21.88
C SER A 218 -6.63 18.36 21.33
N SER A 219 -5.89 19.00 22.23
CA SER A 219 -4.58 19.66 22.01
C SER A 219 -3.52 18.83 21.25
N GLU A 220 -3.78 17.56 20.96
CA GLU A 220 -2.88 16.67 20.20
C GLU A 220 -3.29 16.49 18.73
N ILE A 221 -4.58 16.70 18.37
CA ILE A 221 -5.09 16.42 17.01
C ILE A 221 -5.05 17.66 16.11
N SER A 222 -5.22 18.88 16.64
CA SER A 222 -5.04 20.11 15.86
C SER A 222 -3.62 20.27 15.32
N ALA A 223 -2.67 19.73 16.08
CA ALA A 223 -1.29 19.58 15.69
C ALA A 223 -1.11 18.58 14.55
N SER A 224 -2.07 17.72 14.19
CA SER A 224 -1.83 16.62 13.24
C SER A 224 -1.44 17.12 11.85
N VAL A 225 -2.21 18.00 11.21
CA VAL A 225 -1.89 18.45 9.84
C VAL A 225 -0.61 19.29 9.82
N LYS A 226 -0.46 20.23 10.78
CA LYS A 226 0.76 21.03 10.93
C LYS A 226 1.99 20.15 11.25
N ARG A 227 1.85 19.12 12.06
CA ARG A 227 2.93 18.17 12.41
C ARG A 227 3.26 17.21 11.27
N LEU A 228 2.26 16.87 10.45
CA LEU A 228 2.43 15.95 9.33
C LEU A 228 3.04 16.64 8.11
N PHE A 229 2.62 17.87 7.81
CA PHE A 229 2.99 18.55 6.56
C PHE A 229 3.58 19.95 6.75
N GLY A 230 3.47 20.54 7.95
CA GLY A 230 3.95 21.90 8.21
C GLY A 230 5.46 21.95 8.37
N VAL A 231 6.09 22.84 7.61
CA VAL A 231 7.51 23.18 7.67
C VAL A 231 7.62 24.55 8.32
N ASP A 232 8.35 24.62 9.42
CA ASP A 232 8.63 25.89 10.08
C ASP A 232 9.89 26.51 9.47
N LEU A 233 9.75 27.75 9.01
CA LEU A 233 10.79 28.57 8.40
C LEU A 233 11.09 29.78 9.29
N VAL A 234 12.36 30.01 9.55
CA VAL A 234 12.86 31.25 10.16
C VAL A 234 13.50 32.08 9.07
N SER A 235 12.88 33.22 8.78
CA SER A 235 13.24 34.13 7.70
C SER A 235 13.93 35.36 8.25
N ARG A 236 15.15 35.62 7.77
CA ARG A 236 15.87 36.87 8.01
C ARG A 236 15.59 37.82 6.85
N ILE A 237 15.10 39.00 7.15
CA ILE A 237 14.77 40.04 6.18
C ILE A 237 15.72 41.21 6.41
N HIS A 238 16.44 41.60 5.36
CA HIS A 238 17.45 42.66 5.45
C HIS A 238 17.31 43.65 4.29
N CYS A 239 17.32 44.94 4.59
CA CYS A 239 17.40 45.99 3.57
C CYS A 239 18.83 46.49 3.42
N ALA A 240 19.37 46.37 2.20
CA ALA A 240 20.72 46.86 1.90
C ALA A 240 20.82 48.40 1.95
N GLU A 241 19.73 49.13 1.70
CA GLU A 241 19.73 50.60 1.66
C GLU A 241 19.60 51.24 3.06
N SER A 242 18.75 50.69 3.93
CA SER A 242 18.51 51.25 5.27
C SER A 242 19.30 50.55 6.38
N GLY A 243 19.87 49.37 6.12
CA GLY A 243 20.52 48.53 7.14
C GLY A 243 19.55 47.90 8.14
N GLU A 244 18.24 47.96 7.88
CA GLU A 244 17.21 47.35 8.72
C GLU A 244 17.25 45.83 8.61
N GLU A 245 17.25 45.14 9.75
CA GLU A 245 17.16 43.67 9.85
C GLU A 245 15.96 43.28 10.72
N SER A 246 15.13 42.36 10.22
CA SER A 246 14.05 41.74 10.98
C SER A 246 14.08 40.21 10.82
N SER A 247 13.54 39.52 11.81
CA SER A 247 13.36 38.07 11.77
C SER A 247 11.88 37.72 11.89
N GLU A 248 11.37 36.92 10.96
CA GLU A 248 9.99 36.44 10.93
C GLU A 248 10.00 34.90 10.98
N THR A 249 9.06 34.30 11.71
CA THR A 249 8.86 32.84 11.71
C THR A 249 7.53 32.54 11.04
N GLU A 250 7.53 31.66 10.04
CA GLU A 250 6.35 31.27 9.28
C GLU A 250 6.26 29.74 9.17
N SER A 251 5.04 29.21 9.12
CA SER A 251 4.79 27.78 8.87
C SER A 251 4.18 27.62 7.49
N VAL A 252 4.81 26.82 6.63
CA VAL A 252 4.34 26.55 5.25
C VAL A 252 4.03 25.07 5.07
N TYR A 253 3.09 24.74 4.19
CA TYR A 253 2.72 23.35 3.89
C TYR A 253 3.34 22.83 2.58
N ALA A 254 4.11 23.68 1.90
CA ALA A 254 4.86 23.34 0.72
C ALA A 254 6.11 24.21 0.58
N LEU A 255 7.18 23.61 0.08
CA LEU A 255 8.41 24.29 -0.30
C LEU A 255 8.41 24.55 -1.79
N LYS A 256 8.71 25.79 -2.15
CA LYS A 256 8.88 26.21 -3.54
C LYS A 256 10.29 25.84 -3.99
N CYS A 257 10.36 25.16 -5.13
CA CYS A 257 11.62 24.87 -5.80
C CYS A 257 11.66 25.67 -7.11
N HIS A 258 12.54 26.67 -7.16
CA HIS A 258 12.71 27.49 -8.35
C HIS A 258 13.52 26.74 -9.41
N ILE A 259 12.96 26.62 -10.60
CA ILE A 259 13.67 26.09 -11.77
C ILE A 259 14.16 27.26 -12.62
N SER A 260 15.47 27.29 -12.85
CA SER A 260 16.16 28.21 -13.73
C SER A 260 17.25 27.47 -14.52
N GLN A 261 17.84 28.10 -15.54
CA GLN A 261 18.84 27.45 -16.41
C GLN A 261 20.11 27.01 -15.66
N ASP A 262 20.37 27.62 -14.51
CA ASP A 262 21.48 27.37 -13.60
C ASP A 262 21.20 26.28 -12.56
N VAL A 263 19.96 25.79 -12.44
CA VAL A 263 19.56 24.74 -11.50
C VAL A 263 19.55 23.39 -12.20
N ASN A 264 20.52 22.53 -11.88
CA ASN A 264 20.61 21.16 -12.41
C ASN A 264 20.09 20.13 -11.41
N HIS A 265 20.13 20.45 -10.12
CA HIS A 265 19.72 19.56 -9.04
C HIS A 265 18.62 20.16 -8.17
N LEU A 266 17.74 19.30 -7.65
CA LEU A 266 16.60 19.71 -6.81
C LEU A 266 17.03 20.56 -5.60
N HIS A 267 18.15 20.22 -4.96
CA HIS A 267 18.63 20.95 -3.79
C HIS A 267 19.03 22.40 -4.12
N GLU A 268 19.46 22.67 -5.36
CA GLU A 268 19.80 24.01 -5.82
C GLU A 268 18.51 24.82 -5.97
N GLY A 269 17.52 24.28 -6.66
CA GLY A 269 16.22 24.95 -6.85
C GLY A 269 15.49 25.22 -5.53
N LEU A 270 15.61 24.31 -4.56
CA LEU A 270 15.11 24.54 -3.20
C LEU A 270 15.85 25.66 -2.48
N LYS A 271 17.19 25.70 -2.60
CA LYS A 271 17.99 26.78 -2.02
C LYS A 271 17.66 28.14 -2.64
N HIS A 272 17.36 28.18 -3.94
CA HIS A 272 16.86 29.38 -4.61
C HIS A 272 15.46 29.75 -4.13
N GLY A 273 14.56 28.78 -3.91
CA GLY A 273 13.21 29.03 -3.37
C GLY A 273 13.19 29.57 -1.94
N LEU A 274 14.22 29.27 -1.14
CA LEU A 274 14.39 29.84 0.21
C LEU A 274 14.93 31.28 0.21
N LYS A 275 15.28 31.83 -0.95
CA LYS A 275 15.69 33.23 -1.10
C LYS A 275 14.66 33.96 -1.93
N SER A 276 14.14 35.07 -1.40
CA SER A 276 13.22 35.92 -2.15
C SER A 276 13.52 37.40 -1.91
N GLU A 277 13.15 38.21 -2.89
CA GLU A 277 13.17 39.67 -2.76
C GLU A 277 11.75 40.16 -2.54
N LEU A 278 11.61 41.17 -1.69
CA LEU A 278 10.33 41.74 -1.35
C LEU A 278 10.44 43.26 -1.28
N GLU A 279 9.44 43.94 -1.85
CA GLU A 279 9.33 45.38 -1.75
C GLU A 279 8.48 45.73 -0.52
N LYS A 280 9.09 46.43 0.44
CA LYS A 280 8.40 46.96 1.62
C LYS A 280 8.67 48.45 1.73
N VAL A 281 7.72 49.20 2.29
CA VAL A 281 7.94 50.60 2.63
C VAL A 281 8.87 50.64 3.83
N SER A 282 10.06 51.21 3.65
CA SER A 282 11.03 51.33 4.75
C SER A 282 10.61 52.48 5.67
N PRO A 283 10.45 52.24 6.98
CA PRO A 283 10.18 53.29 7.96
C PRO A 283 11.29 54.35 7.99
N SER A 284 12.55 53.93 7.81
CA SER A 284 13.71 54.84 7.84
C SER A 284 13.84 55.69 6.58
N LEU A 285 13.49 55.16 5.41
CA LEU A 285 13.62 55.87 4.13
C LEU A 285 12.32 56.59 3.69
N GLY A 286 11.17 56.25 4.28
CA GLY A 286 9.87 56.83 3.93
C GLY A 286 9.39 56.49 2.51
N ARG A 287 9.99 55.49 1.86
CA ARG A 287 9.69 55.03 0.49
C ARG A 287 9.80 53.51 0.40
N SER A 288 9.26 52.92 -0.68
CA SER A 288 9.47 51.52 -1.00
C SER A 288 10.94 51.24 -1.25
N ALA A 289 11.46 50.19 -0.61
CA ALA A 289 12.82 49.69 -0.79
C ALA A 289 12.77 48.16 -0.95
N VAL A 290 13.78 47.62 -1.61
CA VAL A 290 13.94 46.17 -1.79
C VAL A 290 14.60 45.59 -0.54
N TYR A 291 13.98 44.55 0.00
CA TYR A 291 14.50 43.74 1.10
C TYR A 291 14.80 42.34 0.58
N SER A 292 15.93 41.78 1.03
CA SER A 292 16.28 40.39 0.78
C SER A 292 15.79 39.53 1.95
N LYS A 293 14.97 38.52 1.64
CA LYS A 293 14.50 37.50 2.59
C LYS A 293 15.27 36.21 2.36
N GLU A 294 15.96 35.76 3.41
CA GLU A 294 16.60 34.45 3.46
C GLU A 294 15.92 33.58 4.51
N SER A 295 15.24 32.53 4.04
CA SER A 295 14.53 31.56 4.88
C SER A 295 15.42 30.36 5.19
N ARG A 296 15.37 29.88 6.44
CA ARG A 296 16.01 28.64 6.88
C ARG A 296 14.97 27.74 7.52
N ILE A 297 15.06 26.44 7.23
CA ILE A 297 14.19 25.44 7.83
C ILE A 297 14.60 25.26 9.29
N SER A 298 13.69 25.55 10.22
CA SER A 298 13.91 25.37 11.66
C SER A 298 13.44 24.02 12.16
N ASP A 299 12.32 23.52 11.64
CA ASP A 299 11.78 22.21 11.98
C ASP A 299 11.21 21.52 10.75
N LEU A 300 11.42 20.20 10.66
CA LEU A 300 11.00 19.38 9.53
C LEU A 300 9.85 18.45 9.97
N PRO A 301 8.73 18.42 9.24
CA PRO A 301 7.66 17.48 9.50
C PRO A 301 8.08 16.06 9.16
N ARG A 302 7.46 15.08 9.83
CA ARG A 302 7.82 13.67 9.71
C ARG A 302 7.64 13.09 8.30
N GLN A 303 6.75 13.66 7.49
CA GLN A 303 6.34 13.07 6.20
C GLN A 303 7.18 13.50 4.99
N ILE A 304 8.09 14.48 5.09
CA ILE A 304 8.96 14.87 3.96
C ILE A 304 9.81 13.68 3.47
N PHE A 305 10.11 12.72 4.36
CA PHE A 305 10.90 11.54 4.02
C PHE A 305 10.12 10.43 3.29
N ASN A 306 8.79 10.34 3.44
CA ASN A 306 7.98 9.26 2.86
C ASN A 306 7.24 9.65 1.58
N CYS A 307 7.01 10.95 1.32
CA CYS A 307 6.53 11.43 0.02
C CYS A 307 7.19 12.78 -0.34
N PRO A 308 8.38 12.78 -0.97
CA PRO A 308 9.06 14.01 -1.37
C PRO A 308 8.21 14.85 -2.33
N VAL A 309 7.41 14.20 -3.18
CA VAL A 309 6.59 14.86 -4.22
C VAL A 309 5.40 15.60 -3.61
N CYS A 310 4.96 15.23 -2.40
CA CYS A 310 3.75 15.77 -1.81
C CYS A 310 3.90 17.22 -1.30
N SER A 311 5.12 17.70 -1.04
CA SER A 311 5.35 19.03 -0.43
C SER A 311 6.28 19.92 -1.25
N LEU A 312 6.59 19.54 -2.48
CA LEU A 312 7.52 20.24 -3.37
C LEU A 312 6.79 20.69 -4.62
N PHE A 313 6.58 22.00 -4.75
CA PHE A 313 6.06 22.60 -5.98
C PHE A 313 7.21 23.22 -6.77
N LEU A 314 7.25 22.91 -8.05
CA LEU A 314 8.24 23.41 -8.98
C LEU A 314 7.70 24.70 -9.61
N GLU A 315 8.28 25.83 -9.24
CA GLU A 315 7.97 27.12 -9.87
C GLU A 315 9.06 27.45 -10.88
N LYS A 316 8.68 27.77 -12.11
CA LYS A 316 9.62 28.38 -13.05
C LYS A 316 9.85 29.83 -12.64
N GLY A 317 11.11 30.21 -12.43
CA GLY A 317 11.44 31.62 -12.22
C GLY A 317 11.04 32.43 -13.44
N VAL A 318 10.09 33.36 -13.28
CA VAL A 318 9.79 34.35 -14.32
C VAL A 318 10.94 35.35 -14.33
N GLN A 319 11.87 35.20 -15.27
CA GLN A 319 12.77 36.31 -15.59
C GLN A 319 11.91 37.42 -16.19
N THR A 320 11.82 38.54 -15.49
CA THR A 320 11.27 39.80 -15.99
C THR A 320 12.19 40.37 -17.06
N GLU A 321 12.27 39.71 -18.21
CA GLU A 321 12.72 40.33 -19.44
C GLU A 321 11.55 40.23 -20.44
N GLY A 322 10.92 41.38 -20.67
CA GLY A 322 9.88 41.50 -21.68
C GLY A 322 10.45 41.13 -23.05
N LYS A 323 10.03 39.99 -23.58
CA LYS A 323 9.87 39.72 -25.01
C LYS A 323 9.07 38.44 -25.21
N ASP A 324 8.04 38.57 -26.05
CA ASP A 324 7.21 37.51 -26.58
C ASP A 324 8.01 36.24 -26.95
N PHE A 325 7.59 35.09 -26.42
CA PHE A 325 7.74 33.82 -27.13
C PHE A 325 6.48 32.98 -26.93
N ALA A 326 5.57 33.14 -27.89
CA ALA A 326 4.43 32.28 -28.10
C ALA A 326 4.88 30.88 -28.56
N GLU A 327 4.10 29.88 -28.12
CA GLU A 327 3.83 28.59 -28.76
C GLU A 327 4.98 27.58 -29.02
N ASN A 328 4.59 26.30 -28.85
CA ASN A 328 5.25 25.08 -29.28
C ASN A 328 6.43 24.55 -28.44
N ARG A 329 6.12 23.59 -27.55
CA ARG A 329 6.51 22.16 -27.69
C ARG A 329 6.48 21.49 -26.31
N LEU A 330 5.43 20.71 -26.04
CA LEU A 330 5.53 19.52 -25.19
C LEU A 330 4.62 18.43 -25.80
N SER A 331 5.08 17.87 -26.91
CA SER A 331 4.71 16.52 -27.32
C SER A 331 5.88 15.57 -27.00
N THR A 332 5.49 14.35 -26.64
CA THR A 332 6.28 13.11 -26.54
C THR A 332 7.39 13.04 -25.49
N GLY A 333 7.08 12.28 -24.42
CA GLY A 333 8.04 11.81 -23.43
C GLY A 333 7.46 10.78 -22.47
N VAL A 334 6.65 9.82 -22.93
CA VAL A 334 6.27 8.64 -22.14
C VAL A 334 7.49 7.70 -22.10
N GLY A 335 8.38 7.94 -21.13
CA GLY A 335 9.41 7.00 -20.74
C GLY A 335 8.80 5.98 -19.79
N ARG A 336 8.72 4.73 -20.24
CA ARG A 336 8.45 3.54 -19.41
C ARG A 336 9.51 3.46 -18.31
N LEU A 337 9.06 3.24 -17.08
CA LEU A 337 9.75 2.42 -16.09
C LEU A 337 8.86 1.20 -15.82
#